data_AF-A0A0L1MHL3-F1
#
_entry.id   AF-A0A0L1MHL3-F1
#
_cell.length_a   1.000
_cell.length_b   1.000
_cell.length_c   1.000
_cell.angle_alpha   90.00
_cell.angle_beta   90.00
_cell.angle_gamma   90.00
#
_symmetry.space_group_name_H-M   'P 1'
#
loop_
_entity.id
_entity.type
_entity.pdbx_description
1 polymer ?
#
loop_
_entity_poly.entity_id
_entity_poly.type
_entity_poly.pdbx_seq_one_letter_code
_entity_poly.pdbx_strand_id
1 'polypeptide(L)'
;MDSAMKVRCHDCGYIGDYLPPTHKCPKCDKFPHEWLIYDWESFALIKRRHIKYNYLIISMVLINFLAAITLKSTDAFQWLLNLLFIPAMISLFYCRNQLGSKSEYEGHRGRDTLPWFIGFGWF
;
A
#
# COMPACT_ATOMS: atom_id res chain seq x y z
N MET A 1 12.64 25.02 0.17
CA MET A 1 12.07 23.68 0.45
C MET A 1 10.73 23.91 1.08
N ASP A 2 9.70 24.12 0.25
CA ASP A 2 8.30 24.19 0.70
C ASP A 2 7.58 22.98 0.12
N SER A 3 7.84 21.81 0.69
CA SER A 3 7.04 20.61 0.40
C SER A 3 5.75 20.70 1.20
N ALA A 4 4.91 21.70 0.91
CA ALA A 4 3.57 21.75 1.45
C ALA A 4 2.81 20.54 0.90
N MET A 5 2.37 19.66 1.80
CA MET A 5 1.60 18.47 1.47
C MET A 5 0.31 18.87 0.75
N LYS A 6 0.27 18.68 -0.57
CA LYS A 6 -0.92 18.99 -1.35
C LYS A 6 -1.98 17.93 -1.11
N VAL A 7 -3.21 18.36 -0.86
CA VAL A 7 -4.37 17.50 -0.69
C VAL A 7 -5.41 17.81 -1.73
N ARG A 8 -6.04 16.78 -2.27
CA ARG A 8 -7.08 16.88 -3.30
C ARG A 8 -8.39 16.36 -2.76
N CYS A 9 -9.45 17.15 -2.91
CA CYS A 9 -10.81 16.73 -2.63
C CYS A 9 -11.25 15.72 -3.69
N HIS A 10 -11.69 14.54 -3.24
CA HIS A 10 -12.18 13.48 -4.13
C HIS A 10 -13.40 13.92 -4.96
N ASP A 11 -14.32 14.71 -4.38
CA ASP A 11 -15.60 15.01 -5.02
C ASP A 11 -15.52 16.09 -6.12
N CYS A 12 -14.68 17.10 -5.93
CA CYS A 12 -14.61 18.25 -6.85
C CYS A 12 -13.22 18.51 -7.42
N GLY A 13 -12.22 17.73 -7.02
CA GLY A 13 -10.83 17.86 -7.49
C GLY A 13 -10.10 19.10 -6.97
N TYR A 14 -10.67 19.88 -6.05
CA TYR A 14 -9.99 21.02 -5.44
C TYR A 14 -8.68 20.59 -4.76
N ILE A 15 -7.57 21.25 -5.11
CA ILE A 15 -6.25 21.03 -4.53
C ILE A 15 -5.95 22.16 -3.55
N GLY A 16 -5.64 21.83 -2.31
CA GLY A 16 -5.18 22.75 -1.27
C GLY A 16 -3.81 22.33 -0.73
N ASP A 17 -3.11 23.27 -0.09
CA ASP A 17 -1.77 23.04 0.48
C ASP A 17 -1.81 22.43 1.90
N TYR A 18 -3.00 22.30 2.49
CA TYR A 18 -3.22 21.68 3.79
C TYR A 18 -4.61 21.06 3.85
N LEU A 19 -4.75 20.04 4.70
CA LEU A 19 -6.05 19.45 5.02
C LEU A 19 -6.89 20.46 5.82
N PRO A 20 -8.09 20.85 5.37
CA PRO A 20 -8.93 21.76 6.13
C PRO A 20 -9.20 21.19 7.53
N PRO A 21 -9.06 21.96 8.62
CA PRO A 21 -9.29 21.46 9.99
C PRO A 21 -10.70 20.88 10.19
N THR A 22 -11.67 21.40 9.44
CA THR A 22 -13.06 20.95 9.46
C THR A 22 -13.31 19.71 8.57
N HIS A 23 -12.29 19.23 7.85
CA HIS A 23 -12.38 18.22 6.80
C HIS A 23 -13.36 18.53 5.65
N LYS A 24 -14.00 19.71 5.68
CA LYS A 24 -14.94 20.20 4.67
C LYS A 24 -14.17 20.82 3.51
N CYS A 25 -14.56 20.50 2.28
CA CYS A 25 -13.96 21.13 1.10
C CYS A 25 -14.46 22.58 0.96
N PRO A 26 -13.57 23.58 0.84
CA PRO A 26 -13.97 24.98 0.73
C PRO A 26 -14.61 25.33 -0.62
N LYS A 27 -14.47 24.47 -1.65
CA LYS A 27 -15.04 24.73 -2.99
C LYS A 27 -16.42 24.12 -3.22
N CYS A 28 -16.61 22.85 -2.86
CA CYS A 28 -17.88 22.18 -3.07
C CYS A 28 -18.76 22.16 -1.82
N ASP A 29 -18.26 22.68 -0.68
CA ASP A 29 -18.94 22.71 0.61
C ASP A 29 -19.40 21.32 1.12
N LYS A 30 -18.84 20.25 0.56
CA LYS A 30 -19.09 18.87 0.97
C LYS A 30 -18.00 18.39 1.93
N PHE A 31 -18.35 17.39 2.73
CA PHE A 31 -17.40 16.60 3.49
C PHE A 31 -16.97 15.41 2.63
N PRO A 32 -15.85 15.51 1.88
CA PRO A 32 -15.35 14.36 1.12
C PRO A 32 -15.06 13.23 2.11
N HIS A 33 -15.50 12.03 1.77
CA HIS A 33 -15.23 10.85 2.60
C HIS A 33 -13.73 10.62 2.79
N GLU A 34 -12.95 10.89 1.74
CA GLU A 34 -11.50 10.75 1.77
C GLU A 34 -10.84 11.90 1.02
N TRP A 35 -9.74 12.42 1.57
CA TRP A 35 -8.84 13.36 0.90
C TRP A 35 -7.68 12.59 0.29
N LEU A 36 -7.35 12.89 -0.96
CA LEU A 36 -6.21 12.31 -1.65
C LEU A 36 -4.95 13.15 -1.37
N ILE A 37 -3.88 12.51 -0.97
CA ILE A 37 -2.59 13.13 -0.71
C ILE A 37 -1.80 13.14 -2.01
N TYR A 38 -1.47 14.32 -2.51
CA TYR A 38 -0.67 14.51 -3.70
C TYR A 38 0.82 14.61 -3.34
N ASP A 39 1.39 13.48 -2.96
CA ASP A 39 2.83 13.32 -2.74
C ASP A 39 3.33 12.05 -3.44
N TRP A 40 3.79 12.22 -4.69
CA TRP A 40 4.30 11.10 -5.49
C TRP A 40 5.60 10.53 -4.91
N GLU A 41 6.49 11.37 -4.38
CA GLU A 41 7.81 10.93 -3.95
C GLU A 41 7.70 10.02 -2.72
N SER A 42 6.92 10.42 -1.73
CA SER A 42 6.63 9.59 -0.56
C SER A 42 5.88 8.33 -0.96
N PHE A 43 4.85 8.44 -1.80
CA PHE A 43 4.11 7.28 -2.30
C PHE A 43 5.03 6.26 -2.98
N ALA A 44 5.87 6.72 -3.91
CA ALA A 44 6.80 5.88 -4.65
C ALA A 44 7.84 5.22 -3.72
N LEU A 45 8.35 5.96 -2.73
CA LEU A 45 9.26 5.42 -1.72
C LEU A 45 8.61 4.30 -0.92
N ILE A 46 7.35 4.47 -0.51
CA ILE A 46 6.59 3.47 0.24
C ILE A 46 6.32 2.23 -0.62
N LYS A 47 5.90 2.38 -1.88
CA LYS A 47 5.69 1.24 -2.79
C LYS A 47 6.99 0.47 -3.08
N ARG A 48 8.12 1.17 -3.24
CA ARG A 48 9.44 0.51 -3.35
C ARG A 48 9.79 -0.28 -2.08
N ARG A 49 9.43 0.23 -0.90
CA ARG A 49 9.62 -0.49 0.36
C ARG A 49 8.71 -1.73 0.45
N HIS A 50 7.44 -1.62 0.03
CA HIS A 50 6.53 -2.78 -0.07
C HIS A 50 7.09 -3.86 -1.01
N ILE A 51 7.65 -3.48 -2.16
CA ILE A 51 8.32 -4.42 -3.08
C ILE A 51 9.45 -5.17 -2.36
N LYS A 52 10.31 -4.46 -1.59
CA LYS A 52 11.39 -5.10 -0.82
C LYS A 52 10.84 -6.09 0.20
N TYR A 53 9.78 -5.74 0.94
CA TYR A 53 9.15 -6.64 1.90
C TYR A 53 8.51 -7.86 1.22
N ASN A 54 7.82 -7.67 0.10
CA ASN A 54 7.24 -8.78 -0.65
C ASN A 54 8.32 -9.77 -1.11
N TYR A 55 9.47 -9.29 -1.56
CA TYR A 55 10.60 -10.15 -1.89
C TYR A 55 11.10 -10.95 -0.68
N LEU A 56 11.27 -10.31 0.48
CA LEU A 56 11.70 -10.99 1.69
C LEU A 56 10.70 -12.08 2.10
N ILE A 57 9.40 -11.77 2.09
CA ILE A 57 8.33 -12.74 2.41
C ILE A 57 8.36 -13.91 1.41
N ILE A 58 8.44 -13.63 0.11
CA ILE A 58 8.53 -14.67 -0.92
C ILE A 58 9.75 -15.56 -0.70
N SER A 59 10.93 -14.99 -0.44
CA SER A 59 12.14 -15.76 -0.16
C SER A 59 11.99 -16.65 1.08
N MET A 60 11.41 -16.13 2.17
CA MET A 60 11.15 -16.91 3.37
C MET A 60 10.15 -18.06 3.12
N VAL A 61 9.08 -17.79 2.38
CA VAL A 61 8.08 -18.81 2.01
C VAL A 61 8.70 -19.89 1.13
N LEU A 62 9.54 -19.54 0.17
CA LEU A 62 10.22 -20.52 -0.69
C LEU A 62 11.17 -21.42 0.13
N ILE A 63 11.94 -20.85 1.06
CA ILE A 63 12.80 -21.62 1.96
C ILE A 63 11.95 -22.56 2.83
N ASN A 64 10.85 -22.05 3.40
CA ASN A 64 9.93 -22.84 4.22
C ASN A 64 9.29 -24.00 3.44
N PHE A 65 8.85 -23.74 2.20
CA PHE A 65 8.28 -24.75 1.31
C PHE A 65 9.30 -25.83 0.97
N LEU A 66 10.54 -25.45 0.63
CA LEU A 66 11.62 -26.40 0.39
C LEU A 66 11.89 -27.25 1.63
N ALA A 67 11.98 -26.64 2.81
CA ALA A 67 12.18 -27.36 4.07
C ALA A 67 11.03 -28.35 4.34
N ALA A 68 9.77 -27.93 4.14
CA ALA A 68 8.60 -28.78 4.33
C ALA A 68 8.64 -30.03 3.44
N ILE A 69 9.00 -29.88 2.16
CA ILE A 69 9.14 -31.01 1.24
C ILE A 69 10.31 -31.91 1.64
N THR A 70 11.48 -31.33 1.90
CA THR A 70 12.70 -32.08 2.18
C THR A 70 12.58 -32.92 3.45
N LEU A 71 11.88 -32.37 4.46
CA LEU A 71 11.62 -33.02 5.74
C LEU A 71 10.32 -33.84 5.76
N LYS A 72 9.58 -33.90 4.65
CA LYS A 72 8.25 -34.55 4.54
C LYS A 72 7.29 -34.10 5.64
N SER A 73 7.28 -32.80 5.93
CA SER A 73 6.50 -32.22 7.01
C SER A 73 4.99 -32.32 6.74
N THR A 74 4.25 -32.81 7.73
CA THR A 74 2.78 -32.81 7.75
C THR A 74 2.23 -31.65 8.61
N ASP A 75 3.10 -30.75 9.07
CA ASP A 75 2.71 -29.66 9.96
C ASP A 75 1.82 -28.63 9.24
N ALA A 76 0.55 -28.55 9.67
CA ALA A 76 -0.44 -27.70 9.04
C ALA A 76 -0.07 -26.20 9.10
N PHE A 77 0.62 -25.76 10.16
CA PHE A 77 1.03 -24.37 10.31
C PHE A 77 2.13 -23.99 9.31
N GLN A 78 3.08 -24.90 9.07
CA GLN A 78 4.11 -24.75 8.07
C GLN A 78 3.53 -24.61 6.65
N TRP A 79 2.49 -25.39 6.34
CA TRP A 79 1.75 -25.29 5.08
C TRP A 79 0.92 -24.01 4.99
N LEU A 80 0.30 -23.57 6.10
CA LEU A 80 -0.46 -22.33 6.18
C LEU A 80 0.41 -21.11 5.86
N LEU A 81 1.66 -21.06 6.36
CA LEU A 81 2.59 -19.98 6.06
C LEU A 81 2.89 -19.84 4.56
N ASN A 82 2.84 -20.93 3.79
CA ASN A 82 3.06 -20.88 2.34
C ASN A 82 1.95 -20.11 1.61
N LEU A 83 0.75 -19.97 2.21
CA LEU A 83 -0.32 -19.16 1.61
C LEU A 83 0.02 -17.67 1.54
N LEU A 84 0.97 -17.18 2.36
CA LEU A 84 1.46 -15.79 2.29
C LEU A 84 2.10 -15.44 0.94
N PHE A 85 2.49 -16.44 0.15
CA PHE A 85 2.98 -16.24 -1.22
C PHE A 85 1.97 -15.51 -2.11
N ILE A 86 0.67 -15.86 -1.99
CA ILE A 86 -0.40 -15.31 -2.82
C ILE A 86 -0.55 -13.79 -2.63
N PRO A 87 -0.81 -13.26 -1.41
CA PRO A 87 -0.92 -11.82 -1.20
C PRO A 87 0.40 -11.09 -1.46
N ALA A 88 1.56 -11.70 -1.21
CA ALA A 88 2.86 -11.10 -1.53
C ALA A 88 3.06 -10.90 -3.04
N MET A 89 2.68 -11.90 -3.87
CA MET A 89 2.75 -11.81 -5.32
C MET A 89 1.76 -10.79 -5.91
N ILE A 90 0.52 -10.78 -5.41
CA ILE A 90 -0.49 -9.79 -5.79
C ILE A 90 0.02 -8.37 -5.47
N SER A 91 0.49 -8.16 -4.23
CA SER A 91 1.03 -6.88 -3.78
C SER A 91 2.24 -6.44 -4.61
N LEU A 92 3.14 -7.37 -4.94
CA LEU A 92 4.31 -7.09 -5.79
C LEU A 92 3.89 -6.59 -7.17
N PHE A 93 2.92 -7.24 -7.80
CA PHE A 93 2.39 -6.84 -9.11
C PHE A 93 1.75 -5.45 -9.05
N TYR A 94 0.85 -5.21 -8.09
CA TYR A 94 0.20 -3.91 -7.92
C TYR A 94 1.20 -2.78 -7.66
N CYS A 95 2.18 -2.99 -6.76
CA CYS A 95 3.17 -1.96 -6.47
C CYS A 95 4.02 -1.60 -7.69
N ARG A 96 4.38 -2.59 -8.52
CA ARG A 96 5.12 -2.34 -9.76
C ARG A 96 4.28 -1.58 -10.78
N ASN A 97 3.02 -1.97 -10.97
CA ASN A 97 2.12 -1.28 -11.88
C ASN A 97 1.90 0.18 -11.46
N GLN A 98 1.62 0.41 -10.16
CA GLN A 98 1.43 1.76 -9.62
C GLN A 98 2.67 2.65 -9.76
N LEU A 99 3.88 2.09 -9.67
CA LEU A 99 5.12 2.84 -9.91
C LEU A 99 5.35 3.16 -11.39
N GLY A 100 4.87 2.31 -12.30
CA GLY A 100 4.92 2.54 -13.75
C GLY A 100 3.93 3.61 -14.23
N SER A 101 2.75 3.68 -13.61
CA SER A 101 1.68 4.60 -13.95
C SER A 101 1.81 5.99 -13.31
N LYS A 102 3.00 6.62 -13.31
CA LYS A 102 3.18 7.96 -12.71
C LYS A 102 2.28 9.02 -13.34
N SER A 103 2.04 8.96 -14.66
CA SER A 103 1.19 9.89 -15.39
C SER A 103 -0.29 9.81 -14.99
N GLU A 104 -0.72 8.67 -14.46
CA GLU A 104 -2.09 8.40 -14.02
C GLU A 104 -2.26 8.62 -12.51
N TYR A 105 -1.24 9.18 -11.85
CA TYR A 105 -1.25 9.39 -10.41
C TYR A 105 -2.15 10.55 -10.01
N GLU A 106 -3.27 10.22 -9.40
CA GLU A 106 -4.29 11.18 -8.96
C GLU A 106 -4.16 11.63 -7.49
N GLY A 107 -3.16 11.08 -6.79
CA GLY A 107 -3.03 11.15 -5.33
C GLY A 107 -3.29 9.78 -4.68
N HIS A 108 -2.90 9.62 -3.42
CA HIS A 108 -3.11 8.38 -2.66
C HIS A 108 -3.81 8.64 -1.35
N ARG A 109 -4.43 7.60 -0.79
CA ARG A 109 -5.00 7.65 0.56
C ARG A 109 -3.96 7.26 1.58
N GLY A 110 -4.09 7.76 2.80
CA GLY A 110 -3.22 7.33 3.90
C GLY A 110 -3.20 5.80 4.07
N ARG A 111 -4.33 5.12 3.87
CA ARG A 111 -4.41 3.65 3.94
C ARG A 111 -3.59 2.95 2.84
N ASP A 112 -3.44 3.55 1.67
CA ASP A 112 -2.70 2.94 0.54
C ASP A 112 -1.20 2.80 0.83
N THR A 113 -0.71 3.45 1.89
CA THR A 113 0.67 3.36 2.37
C THR A 113 0.91 2.20 3.34
N LEU A 114 -0.15 1.61 3.90
CA LEU A 114 -0.03 0.49 4.82
C LEU A 114 0.33 -0.79 4.05
N PRO A 115 1.31 -1.59 4.53
CA PRO A 115 1.57 -2.92 4.00
C PRO A 115 0.35 -3.83 4.18
N TRP A 116 0.14 -4.74 3.23
CA TRP A 116 -1.00 -5.66 3.24
C TRP A 116 -1.05 -6.56 4.50
N PHE A 117 0.11 -6.83 5.11
CA PHE A 117 0.21 -7.64 6.32
C PHE A 117 -0.08 -6.86 7.62
N ILE A 118 -0.14 -5.52 7.58
CA ILE A 118 -0.54 -4.71 8.75
C ILE A 118 -2.07 -4.69 8.91
N GLY A 119 -2.83 -4.96 7.84
CA GLY A 119 -4.30 -5.08 7.87
C GLY A 119 -4.83 -6.40 8.42
N PHE A 120 -3.99 -7.42 8.59
CA PHE A 120 -4.36 -8.70 9.22
C PHE A 120 -4.29 -8.66 10.76
N GLY A 121 -4.08 -7.47 11.34
CA GLY A 121 -3.74 -7.30 12.74
C GLY A 121 -4.62 -6.34 13.53
N TRP A 122 -5.94 -6.23 13.25
CA TRP A 122 -6.91 -5.69 14.21
C TRP A 122 -8.21 -6.49 14.16
N PHE A 123 -8.59 -7.01 15.34
CA PHE A 123 -9.93 -7.46 15.71
C PHE A 123 -10.95 -6.33 15.56
#